data_AF-A0A9D3YBL3-F1
#
_entry.id   AF-A0A9D3YBL3-F1
#
_cell.length_a   1.000
_cell.length_b   1.000
_cell.length_c   1.000
_cell.angle_alpha   90.00
_cell.angle_beta   90.00
_cell.angle_gamma   90.00
#
_symmetry.space_group_name_H-M   'P 1'
#
loop_
_entity.id
_entity.type
_entity.pdbx_description
1 polymer ?
#
loop_
_entity_poly.entity_id
_entity_poly.type
_entity_poly.pdbx_seq_one_letter_code
_entity_poly.pdbx_strand_id
1 'polypeptide(L)'
;MDPLLTKVCNEIGFSKPLKECQKECLMHVLNRHDIMAILPTGYGKSLIFQVAPFALKEKFKLTCSVCLILTPLNSIMMDQINALSKQGISACWLDYNCQSGQTAASVEDSSDEEDTAKGESVVYVPLEDIIKGKYSLVYSHPEAFLSTTNGTAILSAFERDRTVSCIAVDEAHMILEW
;
A
#
# COMPACT_ATOMS: atom_id res chain seq x y z
N MET A 1 15.06 -19.17 -9.87
CA MET A 1 14.33 -18.11 -9.14
C MET A 1 15.35 -17.02 -8.85
N ASP A 2 15.04 -15.75 -9.07
CA ASP A 2 15.97 -14.67 -8.72
C ASP A 2 16.28 -14.75 -7.21
N PRO A 3 17.56 -14.91 -6.81
CA PRO A 3 17.94 -15.07 -5.41
C PRO A 3 17.44 -13.94 -4.51
N LEU A 4 17.32 -12.72 -5.05
CA LEU A 4 16.80 -11.56 -4.33
C LEU A 4 15.32 -11.76 -3.97
N LEU A 5 14.49 -12.14 -4.93
CA LEU A 5 13.05 -12.30 -4.71
C LEU A 5 12.77 -13.45 -3.74
N THR A 6 13.52 -14.55 -3.83
CA THR A 6 13.42 -15.65 -2.87
C THR A 6 13.76 -15.20 -1.46
N LYS A 7 14.87 -14.47 -1.30
CA LYS A 7 15.31 -13.93 0.00
C LYS A 7 14.24 -13.03 0.60
N VAL A 8 13.74 -12.06 -0.17
CA VAL A 8 12.74 -11.09 0.28
C VAL A 8 11.44 -11.78 0.68
N CYS A 9 10.92 -12.71 -0.12
CA CYS A 9 9.69 -13.44 0.22
C CYS A 9 9.83 -14.23 1.53
N ASN A 10 11.01 -14.81 1.81
CA ASN A 10 11.27 -15.52 3.05
C ASN A 10 11.33 -14.56 4.25
N GLU A 11 11.98 -13.40 4.10
CA GLU A 11 12.12 -12.41 5.17
C GLU A 11 10.77 -11.83 5.60
N ILE A 12 9.85 -11.61 4.66
CA ILE A 12 8.51 -11.08 4.94
C ILE A 12 7.46 -12.15 5.25
N GLY A 13 7.86 -13.43 5.33
CA GLY A 13 6.99 -14.52 5.78
C GLY A 13 5.99 -15.05 4.74
N PHE A 14 6.22 -14.81 3.43
CA PHE A 14 5.39 -15.44 2.38
C PHE A 14 5.82 -16.89 2.16
N SER A 15 4.96 -17.82 2.56
CA SER A 15 5.23 -19.26 2.53
C SER A 15 5.13 -19.91 1.14
N LYS A 16 4.50 -19.25 0.17
CA LYS A 16 4.30 -19.79 -1.19
C LYS A 16 5.26 -19.14 -2.18
N PRO A 17 5.86 -19.94 -3.09
CA PRO A 17 6.68 -19.37 -4.14
C PRO A 17 5.84 -18.50 -5.08
N LEU A 18 6.44 -17.40 -5.56
CA LEU A 18 5.83 -16.54 -6.56
C LEU A 18 5.52 -17.34 -7.84
N LYS A 19 4.35 -17.07 -8.44
CA LYS A 19 3.98 -17.56 -9.77
C LYS A 19 4.79 -16.85 -10.85
N GLU A 20 4.82 -17.42 -12.05
CA GLU A 20 5.72 -16.93 -13.10
C GLU A 20 5.44 -15.48 -13.51
N CYS A 21 4.20 -15.14 -13.84
CA CYS A 21 3.85 -13.75 -14.20
C CYS A 21 4.06 -12.76 -13.05
N GLN A 22 3.97 -13.19 -11.77
CA GLN A 22 4.26 -12.31 -10.63
C GLN A 22 5.75 -11.98 -10.57
N LYS A 23 6.62 -12.95 -10.82
CA LYS A 23 8.07 -12.73 -10.91
C LYS A 23 8.40 -11.81 -12.06
N GLU A 24 7.83 -12.06 -13.24
CA GLU A 24 8.05 -11.23 -14.42
C GLU A 24 7.70 -9.76 -14.13
N CYS A 25 6.51 -9.51 -13.59
CA CYS A 25 6.09 -8.17 -13.15
C CYS A 25 7.09 -7.55 -12.17
N LEU A 26 7.47 -8.28 -11.11
CA LEU A 26 8.45 -7.81 -10.13
C LEU A 26 9.82 -7.51 -10.76
N MET A 27 10.28 -8.30 -11.73
CA MET A 27 11.54 -8.07 -12.41
C MET A 27 11.51 -6.78 -13.23
N HIS A 28 10.40 -6.49 -13.92
CA HIS A 28 10.22 -5.21 -14.61
C HIS A 28 10.23 -4.03 -13.62
N VAL A 29 9.50 -4.13 -12.51
CA VAL A 29 9.49 -3.11 -11.44
C VAL A 29 10.90 -2.90 -10.87
N LEU A 30 11.63 -3.98 -10.58
CA LEU A 30 13.01 -3.94 -10.10
C LEU A 30 13.97 -3.31 -11.11
N ASN A 31 13.64 -3.33 -12.39
CA ASN A 31 14.41 -2.69 -13.46
C ASN A 31 13.95 -1.26 -13.75
N ARG A 32 13.08 -0.68 -12.89
CA ARG A 32 12.53 0.68 -13.02
C ARG A 32 11.70 0.86 -14.29
N HIS A 33 11.01 -0.20 -14.73
CA HIS A 33 10.04 -0.13 -15.81
C HIS A 33 8.61 -0.08 -15.26
N ASP A 34 7.78 0.73 -15.88
CA ASP A 34 6.34 0.73 -15.65
C ASP A 34 5.72 -0.52 -16.28
N ILE A 35 4.70 -1.07 -15.62
CA ILE A 35 4.01 -2.29 -16.07
C ILE A 35 2.51 -2.17 -15.93
N MET A 36 1.80 -2.86 -16.81
CA MET A 36 0.37 -3.14 -16.68
C MET A 36 0.17 -4.65 -16.51
N ALA A 37 -0.18 -5.08 -15.30
CA ALA A 37 -0.34 -6.49 -14.98
C ALA A 37 -1.78 -6.97 -15.26
N ILE A 38 -2.02 -7.54 -16.44
CA ILE A 38 -3.31 -8.12 -16.82
C ILE A 38 -3.33 -9.61 -16.44
N LEU A 39 -3.81 -9.90 -15.24
CA LEU A 39 -3.84 -11.27 -14.69
C LEU A 39 -5.27 -11.62 -14.23
N PRO A 40 -5.69 -12.90 -14.27
CA PRO A 40 -7.04 -13.29 -13.83
C PRO A 40 -7.24 -13.07 -12.33
N THR A 41 -8.51 -12.99 -11.89
CA THR A 41 -8.86 -12.93 -10.47
C THR A 41 -8.38 -14.20 -9.76
N GLY A 42 -7.93 -14.08 -8.51
CA GLY A 42 -7.33 -15.19 -7.76
C GLY A 42 -5.91 -15.57 -8.20
N TYR A 43 -5.34 -14.93 -9.24
CA TYR A 43 -3.93 -15.15 -9.59
C TYR A 43 -2.98 -14.65 -8.49
N GLY A 44 -3.42 -13.70 -7.67
CA GLY A 44 -2.64 -13.09 -6.59
C GLY A 44 -1.91 -11.84 -7.05
N LYS A 45 -2.61 -10.93 -7.73
CA LYS A 45 -2.04 -9.67 -8.23
C LYS A 45 -1.43 -8.82 -7.11
N SER A 46 -2.06 -8.81 -5.94
CA SER A 46 -1.62 -8.04 -4.77
C SER A 46 -0.21 -8.37 -4.29
N LEU A 47 0.24 -9.62 -4.46
CA LEU A 47 1.60 -10.02 -4.09
C LEU A 47 2.66 -9.23 -4.87
N ILE A 48 2.37 -8.76 -6.08
CA ILE A 48 3.32 -7.98 -6.88
C ILE A 48 3.64 -6.67 -6.15
N PHE A 49 2.62 -5.88 -5.80
CA PHE A 49 2.83 -4.61 -5.11
C PHE A 49 3.17 -4.77 -3.62
N GLN A 50 2.76 -5.86 -2.98
CA GLN A 50 3.14 -6.15 -1.59
C GLN A 50 4.62 -6.51 -1.44
N VAL A 51 5.21 -7.21 -2.40
CA VAL A 51 6.63 -7.61 -2.40
C VAL A 51 7.53 -6.48 -2.95
N ALA A 52 7.03 -5.69 -3.89
CA ALA A 52 7.79 -4.64 -4.58
C ALA A 52 8.61 -3.72 -3.66
N PRO A 53 8.07 -3.09 -2.59
CA PRO A 53 8.85 -2.16 -1.78
C PRO A 53 10.03 -2.84 -1.08
N PHE A 54 9.88 -4.08 -0.61
CA PHE A 54 10.97 -4.82 0.02
C PHE A 54 12.05 -5.23 -0.98
N ALA A 55 11.63 -5.67 -2.17
CA ALA A 55 12.56 -6.04 -3.24
C ALA A 55 13.34 -4.81 -3.75
N LEU A 56 12.68 -3.66 -3.91
CA LEU A 56 13.31 -2.39 -4.27
C LEU A 56 14.26 -1.91 -3.18
N LYS A 57 13.84 -1.97 -1.91
CA LYS A 57 14.69 -1.63 -0.76
C LYS A 57 15.98 -2.42 -0.77
N GLU A 58 15.89 -3.74 -0.94
CA GLU A 58 17.07 -4.61 -0.90
C GLU A 58 17.95 -4.47 -2.14
N LYS A 59 17.36 -4.33 -3.34
CA LYS A 59 18.12 -4.14 -4.60
C LYS A 59 18.90 -2.84 -4.62
N PHE A 60 18.28 -1.74 -4.20
CA PHE A 60 18.86 -0.41 -4.27
C PHE A 60 19.45 0.07 -2.94
N LYS A 61 19.46 -0.78 -1.90
CA LYS A 61 19.97 -0.49 -0.55
C LYS A 61 19.39 0.79 0.03
N LEU A 62 18.07 0.95 -0.15
CA LEU A 62 17.33 2.11 0.36
C LEU A 62 17.17 2.01 1.88
N THR A 63 17.26 3.14 2.56
CA THR A 63 16.96 3.23 4.00
C THR A 63 15.46 3.02 4.25
N CYS A 64 14.63 3.57 3.37
CA CYS A 64 13.18 3.49 3.36
C CYS A 64 12.66 3.13 1.96
N SER A 65 11.54 2.41 1.89
CA SER A 65 10.89 2.06 0.63
C SER A 65 9.40 1.87 0.89
N VAL A 66 8.61 2.85 0.45
CA VAL A 66 7.15 2.83 0.55
C VAL A 66 6.57 2.45 -0.81
N CYS A 67 5.54 1.61 -0.82
CA CYS A 67 4.66 1.40 -1.96
C CYS A 67 3.32 2.07 -1.69
N LEU A 68 2.96 3.00 -2.56
CA LEU A 68 1.65 3.65 -2.54
C LEU A 68 0.65 2.83 -3.32
N ILE A 69 -0.46 2.42 -2.71
CA ILE A 69 -1.47 1.56 -3.34
C ILE A 69 -2.76 2.36 -3.45
N LEU A 70 -3.11 2.73 -4.68
CA LEU A 70 -4.36 3.39 -5.01
C LEU A 70 -5.40 2.32 -5.31
N THR A 71 -6.47 2.24 -4.53
CA THR A 71 -7.50 1.21 -4.71
C THR A 71 -8.89 1.78 -4.37
N PRO A 72 -9.93 1.46 -5.17
CA PRO A 72 -11.28 1.99 -4.97
C PRO A 72 -12.13 1.22 -3.95
N LEU A 73 -11.67 0.08 -3.42
CA LEU A 73 -12.51 -0.85 -2.64
C LEU A 73 -12.14 -0.90 -1.15
N ASN A 74 -12.94 -0.24 -0.30
CA ASN A 74 -12.79 -0.20 1.17
C ASN A 74 -12.80 -1.58 1.83
N SER A 75 -13.74 -2.44 1.43
CA SER A 75 -13.98 -3.75 2.08
C SER A 75 -12.82 -4.73 1.91
N ILE A 76 -11.98 -4.56 0.89
CA ILE A 76 -10.85 -5.44 0.62
C ILE A 76 -9.57 -4.91 1.28
N MET A 77 -9.45 -3.60 1.49
CA MET A 77 -8.25 -2.99 2.08
C MET A 77 -7.99 -3.47 3.51
N MET A 78 -9.02 -3.48 4.35
CA MET A 78 -8.86 -3.87 5.77
C MET A 78 -8.44 -5.33 5.93
N ASP A 79 -9.05 -6.23 5.14
CA ASP A 79 -8.65 -7.63 5.08
C ASP A 79 -7.17 -7.80 4.68
N GLN A 80 -6.71 -7.02 3.69
CA GLN A 80 -5.31 -7.04 3.27
C GLN A 80 -4.37 -6.50 4.36
N ILE A 81 -4.70 -5.36 4.98
CA ILE A 81 -3.89 -4.77 6.06
C ILE A 81 -3.82 -5.72 7.26
N ASN A 82 -4.93 -6.32 7.66
CA ASN A 82 -5.00 -7.28 8.75
C ASN A 82 -4.16 -8.54 8.45
N ALA A 83 -4.19 -9.04 7.21
CA ALA A 83 -3.36 -10.16 6.80
C ALA A 83 -1.85 -9.82 6.85
N LEU A 84 -1.47 -8.63 6.36
CA LEU A 84 -0.09 -8.14 6.37
C LEU A 84 0.42 -7.91 7.80
N SER A 85 -0.40 -7.32 8.67
CA SER A 85 -0.07 -7.10 10.08
C SER A 85 0.21 -8.41 10.82
N LYS A 86 -0.58 -9.47 10.56
CA LYS A 86 -0.34 -10.83 11.09
C LYS A 86 0.99 -11.43 10.63
N GLN A 87 1.52 -10.96 9.50
CA GLN A 87 2.83 -11.37 8.97
C GLN A 87 3.97 -10.45 9.45
N GLY A 88 3.68 -9.46 10.29
CA GLY A 88 4.66 -8.47 10.75
C GLY A 88 5.01 -7.40 9.71
N ILE A 89 4.24 -7.30 8.62
CA ILE A 89 4.42 -6.29 7.59
C ILE A 89 3.65 -5.03 7.98
N SER A 90 4.36 -3.89 8.07
CA SER A 90 3.73 -2.60 8.36
C SER A 90 2.96 -2.08 7.15
N ALA A 91 1.63 -2.08 7.27
CA ALA A 91 0.71 -1.52 6.30
C ALA A 91 -0.28 -0.58 7.00
N CYS A 92 -0.69 0.50 6.32
CA CYS A 92 -1.72 1.40 6.81
C CYS A 92 -2.67 1.81 5.69
N TRP A 93 -3.80 2.38 6.09
CA TRP A 93 -4.73 3.06 5.22
C TRP A 93 -4.72 4.57 5.52
N LEU A 94 -4.64 5.38 4.48
CA LEU A 94 -4.86 6.81 4.55
C LEU A 94 -6.32 7.09 4.16
N ASP A 95 -7.09 7.59 5.12
CA ASP A 95 -8.47 8.00 4.90
C ASP A 95 -8.56 9.44 4.35
N TYR A 96 -9.55 9.70 3.52
CA TYR A 96 -9.87 11.04 3.01
C TYR A 96 -10.47 11.94 4.11
N ASN A 97 -11.09 11.35 5.14
CA ASN A 97 -11.68 12.05 6.28
C ASN A 97 -10.74 12.28 7.47
N CYS A 98 -9.47 11.85 7.38
CA CYS A 98 -8.51 12.07 8.46
C CYS A 98 -8.22 13.57 8.63
N GLN A 99 -8.91 14.23 9.56
CA GLN A 99 -8.61 15.59 10.00
C GLN A 99 -7.40 15.59 10.95
N SER A 100 -6.58 16.63 10.88
CA SER A 100 -5.43 16.82 11.77
C SER A 100 -5.90 16.88 13.24
N GLY A 101 -5.49 15.92 14.06
CA GLY A 101 -5.68 15.97 15.52
C GLY A 101 -6.34 14.74 16.18
N GLN A 102 -6.80 13.75 15.42
CA GLN A 102 -7.33 12.52 16.02
C GLN A 102 -6.18 11.57 16.38
N THR A 103 -5.80 11.57 17.67
CA THR A 103 -4.93 10.55 18.26
C THR A 103 -5.70 9.25 18.46
N ALA A 104 -4.99 8.12 18.47
CA ALA A 104 -5.49 6.74 18.59
C ALA A 104 -6.27 6.38 19.89
N ALA A 105 -6.84 7.35 20.59
CA ALA A 105 -7.64 7.17 21.79
C ALA A 105 -9.07 7.70 21.55
N SER A 106 -10.00 6.75 21.43
CA SER A 106 -11.46 6.91 21.53
C SER A 106 -12.15 7.76 20.44
N VAL A 107 -12.60 7.09 19.37
CA VAL A 107 -13.79 7.55 18.63
C VAL A 107 -15.01 7.01 19.37
N GLU A 108 -15.52 7.82 20.29
CA GLU A 108 -16.93 7.79 20.68
C GLU A 108 -17.67 8.76 19.75
N ASP A 109 -18.73 8.25 19.12
CA ASP A 109 -19.85 8.96 18.51
C ASP A 109 -19.56 10.34 17.88
N SER A 110 -19.38 10.37 16.56
CA SER A 110 -19.97 11.45 15.77
C SER A 110 -20.70 10.86 14.56
N SER A 111 -22.00 11.03 14.64
CA SER A 111 -23.05 10.65 13.70
C SER A 111 -22.84 11.32 12.35
N ASP A 112 -22.35 10.57 11.37
CA ASP A 112 -22.74 10.73 9.96
C ASP A 112 -22.80 9.32 9.37
N GLU A 113 -24.01 8.77 9.40
CA GLU A 113 -24.37 7.47 8.86
C GLU A 113 -24.33 7.54 7.33
N GLU A 114 -23.29 7.00 6.70
CA GLU A 114 -23.38 6.26 5.44
C GLU A 114 -22.05 5.53 5.18
N ASP A 115 -22.12 4.19 5.05
CA ASP A 115 -21.06 3.26 4.63
C ASP A 115 -19.94 2.83 5.61
N THR A 116 -20.08 2.97 6.92
CA THR A 116 -19.28 2.16 7.86
C THR A 116 -19.82 0.74 7.96
N ALA A 117 -19.35 -0.13 7.07
CA ALA A 117 -19.51 -1.57 7.20
C ALA A 117 -18.94 -2.04 8.55
N LYS A 118 -19.84 -2.23 9.53
CA LYS A 118 -19.74 -3.07 10.73
C LYS A 118 -18.35 -3.19 11.39
N GLY A 119 -18.11 -2.35 12.39
CA GLY A 119 -17.43 -2.77 13.63
C GLY A 119 -15.94 -3.14 13.56
N GLU A 120 -15.20 -2.67 12.55
CA GLU A 120 -13.75 -2.81 12.53
C GLU A 120 -13.08 -1.56 13.12
N SER A 121 -12.15 -1.77 14.07
CA SER A 121 -11.34 -0.68 14.64
C SER A 121 -10.54 -0.02 13.52
N VAL A 122 -10.98 1.16 13.10
CA VAL A 122 -10.21 2.03 12.21
C VAL A 122 -8.97 2.49 12.99
N VAL A 123 -7.80 1.96 12.63
CA VAL A 123 -6.53 2.35 13.23
C VAL A 123 -6.12 3.68 12.60
N TYR A 124 -6.32 4.78 13.33
CA TYR A 124 -5.79 6.08 12.94
C TYR A 124 -4.27 6.05 12.94
N VAL A 125 -3.68 6.40 11.79
CA VAL A 125 -2.23 6.41 11.61
C VAL A 125 -1.73 7.86 11.56
N PRO A 126 -0.78 8.25 12.43
CA PRO A 126 -0.22 9.59 12.40
C PRO A 126 0.47 9.88 11.05
N LEU A 127 0.19 11.04 10.45
CA LEU A 127 0.81 11.45 9.19
C LEU A 127 2.34 11.40 9.24
N GLU A 128 2.93 11.81 10.36
CA GLU A 128 4.37 11.77 10.56
C GLU A 128 4.96 10.37 10.41
N ASP A 129 4.22 9.34 10.81
CA ASP A 129 4.68 7.95 10.76
C ASP A 129 4.68 7.41 9.33
N ILE A 130 3.73 7.86 8.51
CA ILE A 130 3.70 7.61 7.07
C ILE A 130 4.88 8.31 6.40
N ILE A 131 5.09 9.60 6.70
CA ILE A 131 6.17 10.42 6.11
C ILE A 131 7.56 9.87 6.47
N LYS A 132 7.76 9.49 7.74
CA LYS A 132 9.00 8.85 8.22
C LYS A 132 9.19 7.43 7.66
N GLY A 133 8.20 6.90 6.93
CA GLY A 133 8.28 5.60 6.28
C GLY A 133 8.24 4.42 7.24
N LYS A 134 7.49 4.55 8.35
CA LYS A 134 7.23 3.42 9.26
C LYS A 134 6.39 2.33 8.61
N TYR A 135 5.60 2.68 7.60
CA TYR A 135 4.76 1.77 6.83
C TYR A 135 5.37 1.49 5.47
N SER A 136 5.53 0.22 5.12
CA SER A 136 6.05 -0.19 3.81
C SER A 136 4.97 -0.14 2.73
N LEU A 137 3.70 -0.25 3.14
CA LEU A 137 2.53 -0.28 2.28
C LEU A 137 1.53 0.78 2.77
N VAL A 138 1.14 1.70 1.90
CA VAL A 138 0.16 2.75 2.20
C VAL A 138 -0.98 2.63 1.20
N TYR A 139 -2.13 2.18 1.69
CA TYR A 139 -3.37 2.06 0.93
C TYR A 139 -4.16 3.36 0.99
N SER A 140 -4.77 3.76 -0.11
CA SER A 140 -5.71 4.88 -0.11
C SER A 140 -6.54 4.95 -1.38
N HIS A 141 -7.56 5.80 -1.35
CA HIS A 141 -8.25 6.26 -2.55
C HIS A 141 -7.43 7.33 -3.28
N PRO A 142 -7.52 7.44 -4.62
CA PRO A 142 -6.90 8.54 -5.35
C PRO A 142 -7.26 9.93 -4.78
N GLU A 143 -8.51 10.13 -4.40
CA GLU A 143 -9.06 11.39 -3.88
C GLU A 143 -8.43 11.79 -2.55
N ALA A 144 -8.06 10.84 -1.70
CA ALA A 144 -7.44 11.14 -0.41
C ALA A 144 -6.09 11.85 -0.60
N PHE A 145 -5.36 11.56 -1.67
CA PHE A 145 -4.10 12.23 -1.99
C PHE A 145 -4.28 13.58 -2.69
N LEU A 146 -5.29 13.70 -3.54
CA LEU A 146 -5.48 14.85 -4.41
C LEU A 146 -6.36 15.95 -3.80
N SER A 147 -7.32 15.57 -2.95
CA SER A 147 -8.38 16.47 -2.48
C SER A 147 -8.21 16.90 -1.02
N THR A 148 -7.21 16.36 -0.31
CA THR A 148 -7.00 16.65 1.12
C THR A 148 -5.67 17.35 1.37
N THR A 149 -5.65 18.25 2.37
CA THR A 149 -4.43 18.92 2.83
C THR A 149 -3.38 17.90 3.30
N ASN A 150 -3.83 16.84 3.98
CA ASN A 150 -2.99 15.78 4.50
C ASN A 150 -2.36 14.94 3.37
N GLY A 151 -3.15 14.57 2.36
CA GLY A 151 -2.66 13.89 1.16
C GLY A 151 -1.61 14.72 0.40
N THR A 152 -1.88 16.00 0.19
CA THR A 152 -0.94 16.91 -0.49
C THR A 152 0.37 17.06 0.30
N ALA A 153 0.28 17.15 1.64
CA ALA A 153 1.44 17.21 2.52
C ALA A 153 2.27 15.92 2.48
N ILE A 154 1.62 14.76 2.46
CA ILE A 154 2.27 13.45 2.30
C ILE A 154 3.00 13.38 0.96
N LEU A 155 2.35 13.74 -0.15
CA LEU A 155 2.98 13.73 -1.48
C LEU A 155 4.19 14.66 -1.54
N SER A 156 4.07 15.87 -0.98
CA SER A 156 5.17 16.84 -0.92
C SER A 156 6.35 16.31 -0.10
N ALA A 157 6.07 15.61 1.01
CA ALA A 157 7.11 15.00 1.84
C ALA A 157 7.76 13.80 1.15
N PHE A 158 6.98 12.96 0.47
CA PHE A 158 7.47 11.83 -0.31
C PHE A 158 8.38 12.27 -1.45
N GLU A 159 8.07 13.37 -2.12
CA GLU A 159 8.91 13.96 -3.16
C GLU A 159 10.24 14.47 -2.58
N ARG A 160 10.18 15.22 -1.48
CA ARG A 160 11.35 15.78 -0.81
C ARG A 160 12.28 14.68 -0.27
N ASP A 161 11.73 13.70 0.43
CA ASP A 161 12.49 12.72 1.20
C ASP A 161 12.76 11.42 0.39
N ARG A 162 12.21 11.32 -0.83
CA ARG A 162 12.36 10.19 -1.77
C ARG A 162 12.05 8.82 -1.13
N THR A 163 11.03 8.77 -0.29
CA THR A 163 10.64 7.57 0.46
C THR A 163 9.77 6.62 -0.36
N VAL A 164 9.03 7.13 -1.35
CA VAL A 164 8.21 6.31 -2.26
C VAL A 164 9.08 5.66 -3.32
N SER A 165 8.96 4.35 -3.40
CA SER A 165 9.74 3.50 -4.30
C SER A 165 8.96 3.02 -5.52
N CYS A 166 7.64 2.90 -5.37
CA CYS A 166 6.70 2.51 -6.42
C CYS A 166 5.27 2.95 -6.07
N ILE A 167 4.43 3.07 -7.10
CA ILE A 167 3.01 3.32 -6.99
C ILE A 167 2.29 2.17 -7.70
N ALA A 168 1.30 1.59 -7.04
CA ALA A 168 0.44 0.55 -7.57
C ALA A 168 -0.98 1.09 -7.69
N VAL A 169 -1.57 0.94 -8.87
CA VAL A 169 -2.97 1.29 -9.12
C VAL A 169 -3.75 -0.01 -9.26
N ASP A 170 -4.57 -0.31 -8.26
CA ASP A 170 -5.46 -1.45 -8.27
C ASP A 170 -6.75 -1.10 -9.01
N GLU A 171 -7.38 -2.10 -9.62
CA GLU A 171 -8.58 -1.93 -10.46
C GLU A 171 -8.44 -0.82 -11.52
N ALA A 172 -7.27 -0.72 -12.16
CA ALA A 172 -6.93 0.30 -13.15
C ALA A 172 -7.91 0.39 -14.35
N HIS A 173 -8.74 -0.64 -14.57
CA HIS A 173 -9.79 -0.62 -15.57
C HIS A 173 -10.86 0.46 -15.30
N MET A 174 -10.96 0.97 -14.06
CA MET A 174 -11.89 2.03 -13.66
C MET A 174 -11.46 3.44 -14.11
N ILE A 175 -10.26 3.61 -14.68
CA ILE A 175 -9.75 4.91 -15.13
C ILE A 175 -10.42 5.40 -16.43
N LEU A 176 -11.00 4.49 -17.22
CA LEU A 176 -11.63 4.81 -18.50
C LEU A 176 -13.12 4.51 -18.46
N GLU A 177 -13.94 5.52 -18.73
CA GLU A 177 -15.28 5.28 -19.28
C GLU A 177 -15.10 4.72 -20.70
N TRP A 178 -15.82 3.65 -21.03
CA TRP A 178 -15.81 3.01 -22.35
C TRP A 178 -16.83 3.64 -23.29
#